data_AF-A0A1H2WB65-F1
#
_entry.id   AF-A0A1H2WB65-F1
#
_cell.length_a   1.000
_cell.length_b   1.000
_cell.length_c   1.000
_cell.angle_alpha   90.00
_cell.angle_beta   90.00
_cell.angle_gamma   90.00
#
_symmetry.space_group_name_H-M   'P 1'
#
loop_
_entity.id
_entity.type
_entity.pdbx_description
1 polymer ?
#
loop_
_entity_poly.entity_id
_entity_poly.type
_entity_poly.pdbx_seq_one_letter_code
_entity_poly.pdbx_strand_id
1 'polypeptide(L)'
;MQFLFAATVLISLVMGGYTLQDQPPLALHYFVIGMYFFVILFEFRGNPFSRKVYLLLALLLVGSAMLQFFFAPNHSFAGVISLLFAYFALQSRRRLND
;
A
#
# COMPACT_ATOMS: atom_id res chain seq x y z
N MET A 1 17.45 -3.42 -7.50
CA MET A 1 16.00 -3.12 -7.50
C MET A 1 15.25 -3.75 -6.33
N GLN A 2 15.22 -5.08 -6.18
CA GLN A 2 14.45 -5.75 -5.10
C GLN A 2 14.78 -5.29 -3.67
N PHE A 3 16.05 -4.96 -3.39
CA PHE A 3 16.48 -4.42 -2.10
C PHE A 3 15.74 -3.12 -1.72
N LEU A 4 15.45 -2.25 -2.69
CA LEU A 4 14.71 -1.01 -2.42
C LEU A 4 13.28 -1.30 -1.99
N PHE A 5 12.61 -2.28 -2.62
CA PHE A 5 11.27 -2.71 -2.23
C PHE A 5 11.27 -3.27 -0.81
N ALA A 6 12.24 -4.13 -0.48
CA ALA A 6 12.37 -4.69 0.87
C ALA A 6 12.63 -3.59 1.92
N ALA A 7 13.53 -2.65 1.62
CA ALA A 7 13.80 -1.50 2.49
C ALA A 7 12.54 -0.65 2.68
N THR A 8 11.78 -0.38 1.61
CA THR A 8 10.52 0.38 1.70
C THR A 8 9.49 -0.35 2.57
N VAL A 9 9.37 -1.67 2.47
CA VAL A 9 8.49 -2.46 3.36
C VAL A 9 8.90 -2.28 4.82
N LEU A 10 10.19 -2.42 5.13
CA LEU A 10 10.71 -2.29 6.50
C LEU A 10 10.51 -0.86 7.05
N ILE A 11 10.86 0.16 6.26
CA ILE A 11 10.65 1.56 6.63
C ILE A 11 9.17 1.83 6.88
N SER A 12 8.29 1.33 6.00
CA SER A 12 6.85 1.50 6.16
C SER A 12 6.32 0.84 7.44
N LEU A 13 6.84 -0.34 7.81
CA LEU A 13 6.49 -1.00 9.06
C LEU A 13 6.94 -0.18 10.29
N VAL A 14 8.18 0.31 10.28
CA VAL A 14 8.73 1.13 11.36
C VAL A 14 7.95 2.43 11.50
N MET A 15 7.70 3.14 10.39
CA MET A 15 6.95 4.39 10.39
C MET A 15 5.50 4.18 10.83
N GLY A 16 4.85 3.11 10.36
CA GLY A 16 3.50 2.76 10.79
C GLY A 16 3.42 2.46 12.29
N GLY A 17 4.40 1.73 12.83
CA GLY A 17 4.49 1.47 14.27
C GLY A 17 4.73 2.75 15.08
N TYR A 18 5.62 3.62 14.60
CA TYR A 18 5.94 4.89 15.26
C TYR A 18 4.76 5.85 15.30
N THR A 19 3.98 5.95 14.22
CA THR A 19 2.83 6.89 14.14
C THR A 19 1.52 6.32 14.67
N LEU A 20 1.49 5.04 15.08
CA LEU A 20 0.26 4.33 15.43
C LEU A 20 -0.54 4.99 16.55
N GLN A 21 0.16 5.50 17.55
CA GLN A 21 -0.47 6.09 18.74
C GLN A 21 -1.00 7.50 18.47
N ASP A 22 -0.21 8.34 17.80
CA ASP A 22 -0.50 9.76 17.67
C ASP A 22 -1.27 10.10 16.38
N GLN A 23 -1.07 9.32 15.32
CA GLN A 23 -1.65 9.56 13.99
C GLN A 23 -2.13 8.25 13.34
N PRO A 24 -3.17 7.59 13.90
CA PRO A 24 -3.64 6.30 13.44
C PRO A 24 -3.97 6.22 11.93
N PRO A 25 -4.59 7.23 11.29
CA PRO A 25 -4.81 7.20 9.85
C PRO A 25 -3.49 7.14 9.05
N LEU A 26 -2.48 7.91 9.47
CA LEU A 26 -1.16 7.92 8.83
C LEU A 26 -0.41 6.59 9.04
N ALA A 27 -0.53 6.01 10.23
CA ALA A 27 0.00 4.67 10.50
C ALA A 27 -0.58 3.61 9.56
N LEU A 28 -1.91 3.62 9.40
CA LEU A 28 -2.59 2.71 8.47
C LEU A 28 -2.11 2.91 7.03
N HIS A 29 -1.93 4.16 6.60
CA HIS A 29 -1.36 4.45 5.28
C HIS A 29 0.00 3.78 5.11
N TYR A 30 0.92 3.95 6.05
CA TYR A 30 2.24 3.29 5.98
C TYR A 30 2.12 1.77 5.92
N PHE A 31 1.27 1.15 6.74
CA PHE A 31 1.09 -0.31 6.68
C PHE A 31 0.54 -0.79 5.34
N VAL A 32 -0.46 -0.12 4.79
CA VAL A 32 -1.06 -0.51 3.49
C VAL A 32 -0.09 -0.29 2.34
N ILE A 33 0.71 0.78 2.38
CA ILE A 33 1.79 1.02 1.41
C ILE A 33 2.88 -0.05 1.53
N GLY A 34 3.29 -0.40 2.74
CA GLY A 34 4.22 -1.50 2.99
C GLY A 34 3.69 -2.82 2.40
N MET A 35 2.40 -3.12 2.59
CA MET A 35 1.75 -4.28 2.01
C MET A 35 1.78 -4.26 0.47
N TYR A 36 1.56 -3.09 -0.16
CA TYR A 36 1.69 -2.95 -1.61
C TYR A 36 3.08 -3.32 -2.11
N PHE A 37 4.13 -2.74 -1.50
CA PHE A 37 5.51 -3.04 -1.89
C PHE A 37 5.90 -4.49 -1.62
N PHE A 38 5.35 -5.11 -0.57
CA PHE A 38 5.52 -6.52 -0.29
C PHE A 38 4.93 -7.41 -1.40
N VAL A 39 3.71 -7.11 -1.85
CA VAL A 39 3.06 -7.84 -2.97
C VAL A 39 3.90 -7.72 -4.25
N ILE A 40 4.38 -6.52 -4.57
CA ILE A 40 5.23 -6.29 -5.75
C ILE A 40 6.59 -7.01 -5.63
N LEU A 41 7.15 -7.13 -4.43
CA LEU A 41 8.40 -7.88 -4.21
C LEU A 41 8.24 -9.37 -4.56
N PHE A 42 7.09 -9.97 -4.24
CA PHE A 42 6.77 -11.35 -4.64
C PHE A 42 6.52 -11.48 -6.14
N GLU A 43 5.86 -10.49 -6.75
CA GLU A 43 5.67 -10.42 -8.21
C GLU A 43 7.04 -10.44 -8.94
N PHE A 44 8.01 -9.66 -8.48
CA PHE A 44 9.37 -9.67 -9.04
C PHE A 44 10.16 -10.95 -8.79
N ARG A 45 9.76 -11.78 -7.82
CA ARG A 45 10.34 -13.10 -7.58
C ARG A 45 9.70 -14.18 -8.47
N GLY A 46 8.80 -13.80 -9.37
CA GLY A 46 8.10 -14.73 -10.26
C GLY A 46 6.99 -15.52 -9.55
N ASN A 47 6.62 -15.14 -8.33
CA ASN A 47 5.55 -15.75 -7.56
C ASN A 47 4.47 -14.72 -7.22
N PRO A 48 3.72 -14.21 -8.21
CA PRO A 48 2.67 -13.24 -7.97
C PRO A 48 1.56 -13.86 -7.13
N PHE A 49 0.97 -13.04 -6.26
CA PHE A 49 -0.23 -13.44 -5.52
C PHE A 49 -1.45 -13.57 -6.46
N SER A 50 -2.52 -14.23 -5.99
CA SER A 50 -3.77 -14.36 -6.77
C SER A 50 -4.43 -13.00 -7.06
N ARG A 51 -5.25 -12.92 -8.12
CA ARG A 51 -6.00 -11.71 -8.50
C ARG A 51 -6.83 -11.13 -7.35
N LYS A 52 -7.34 -11.98 -6.45
CA LYS A 52 -8.13 -11.57 -5.28
C LYS A 52 -7.31 -10.73 -4.31
N VAL A 53 -6.02 -11.03 -4.14
CA VAL A 53 -5.11 -10.27 -3.28
C VAL A 53 -4.90 -8.86 -3.84
N TYR A 54 -4.72 -8.72 -5.15
CA TYR A 54 -4.59 -7.40 -5.78
C TYR A 54 -5.87 -6.57 -5.68
N LEU A 55 -7.05 -7.20 -5.78
CA LEU A 55 -8.33 -6.52 -5.55
C LEU A 55 -8.48 -6.06 -4.10
N LEU A 56 -8.16 -6.92 -3.14
CA LEU A 56 -8.18 -6.57 -1.72
C LEU A 56 -7.21 -5.42 -1.42
N LEU A 57 -5.99 -5.49 -1.95
CA LEU A 57 -4.98 -4.46 -1.82
C LEU A 57 -5.45 -3.12 -2.37
N ALA A 58 -6.08 -3.13 -3.56
CA ALA A 58 -6.66 -1.92 -4.13
C ALA A 58 -7.77 -1.33 -3.25
N LEU A 59 -8.65 -2.17 -2.70
CA LEU A 59 -9.71 -1.71 -1.77
C LEU A 59 -9.13 -1.12 -0.50
N LEU A 60 -8.09 -1.74 0.08
CA LEU A 60 -7.39 -1.22 1.26
C LEU A 60 -6.71 0.12 0.96
N LEU A 61 -6.09 0.28 -0.21
CA LEU A 61 -5.48 1.53 -0.65
C LEU A 61 -6.51 2.64 -0.87
N VAL A 62 -7.68 2.33 -1.45
CA VAL A 62 -8.79 3.28 -1.56
C VAL A 62 -9.32 3.67 -0.17
N GLY A 63 -9.50 2.70 0.73
CA GLY A 63 -9.90 2.97 2.12
C GLY A 63 -8.89 3.86 2.85
N SER A 64 -7.59 3.57 2.69
CA SER A 64 -6.51 4.43 3.18
C SER A 64 -6.63 5.84 2.62
N ALA A 65 -6.85 6.00 1.31
CA ALA A 65 -7.02 7.31 0.70
C ALA A 65 -8.18 8.10 1.29
N MET A 66 -9.35 7.46 1.47
CA MET A 66 -10.51 8.07 2.11
C MET A 66 -10.16 8.52 3.53
N LEU A 67 -9.52 7.67 4.33
CA LEU A 67 -9.13 8.03 5.69
C LEU A 67 -8.15 9.23 5.71
N GLN A 68 -7.22 9.29 4.77
CA GLN A 68 -6.32 10.43 4.66
C GLN A 68 -7.05 11.73 4.30
N PHE A 69 -7.97 11.69 3.34
CA PHE A 69 -8.69 12.90 2.93
C PHE A 69 -9.67 13.41 3.99
N PHE A 70 -10.37 12.52 4.68
CA PHE A 70 -11.46 12.89 5.57
C PHE A 70 -11.08 12.97 7.06
N PHE A 71 -10.08 12.20 7.49
CA PHE A 71 -9.71 12.08 8.92
C PHE A 71 -8.28 12.54 9.22
N ALA A 72 -7.47 12.85 8.21
CA ALA A 72 -6.11 13.35 8.37
C ALA A 72 -5.78 14.43 7.32
N PRO A 73 -6.48 15.58 7.32
CA PRO A 73 -6.43 16.56 6.24
C PRO A 73 -5.02 17.12 5.96
N ASN A 74 -4.16 17.20 6.97
CA ASN A 74 -2.74 17.59 6.85
C ASN A 74 -1.91 16.59 6.01
N HIS A 75 -2.45 15.40 5.75
CA HIS A 75 -1.81 14.30 5.04
C HIS A 75 -2.54 13.93 3.74
N SER A 76 -3.29 14.89 3.16
CA SER A 76 -4.00 14.70 1.88
C SER A 76 -3.09 14.17 0.76
N PHE A 77 -1.80 14.52 0.76
CA PHE A 77 -0.82 13.98 -0.18
C PHE A 77 -0.64 12.45 -0.06
N ALA A 78 -0.64 11.91 1.17
CA ALA A 78 -0.64 10.46 1.41
C ALA A 78 -1.90 9.79 0.86
N GLY A 79 -3.03 10.49 0.88
CA GLY A 79 -4.27 10.06 0.24
C GLY A 79 -4.12 9.91 -1.27
N VAL A 80 -3.53 10.91 -1.94
CA VAL A 80 -3.25 10.86 -3.38
C VAL A 80 -2.30 9.71 -3.72
N ILE A 81 -1.23 9.53 -2.93
CA ILE A 81 -0.31 8.40 -3.10
C ILE A 81 -1.05 7.06 -3.01
N SER A 82 -1.94 6.91 -2.02
CA SER A 82 -2.74 5.70 -1.85
C SER A 82 -3.63 5.42 -3.08
N LEU A 83 -4.28 6.44 -3.63
CA LEU A 83 -5.10 6.29 -4.85
C LEU A 83 -4.26 5.87 -6.07
N LEU A 84 -3.09 6.46 -6.26
CA LEU A 84 -2.20 6.09 -7.37
C LEU A 84 -1.80 4.63 -7.28
N PHE A 85 -1.42 4.15 -6.09
CA PHE A 85 -1.09 2.74 -5.92
C PHE A 85 -2.31 1.82 -6.00
N ALA A 86 -3.50 2.27 -5.60
CA ALA A 86 -4.73 1.50 -5.80
C ALA A 86 -4.99 1.26 -7.30
N TYR A 87 -4.80 2.29 -8.12
CA TYR A 87 -4.89 2.16 -9.57
C TYR A 87 -3.86 1.17 -10.13
N PHE A 88 -2.60 1.27 -9.70
CA PHE A 88 -1.56 0.33 -10.15
C PHE A 88 -1.85 -1.11 -9.70
N ALA A 89 -2.33 -1.32 -8.47
CA ALA A 89 -2.74 -2.65 -8.00
C ALA A 89 -3.86 -3.25 -8.86
N LEU A 90 -4.87 -2.45 -9.24
CA LEU A 90 -5.93 -2.88 -10.15
C LEU A 90 -5.41 -3.19 -11.56
N GLN A 91 -4.43 -2.43 -12.05
CA GLN A 91 -3.83 -2.68 -13.35
C GLN A 91 -2.97 -3.94 -13.33
N SER A 92 -2.18 -4.19 -12.27
CA SER A 92 -1.43 -5.44 -12.09
C SER A 92 -2.36 -6.66 -12.06
N ARG A 93 -3.52 -6.56 -11.39
CA ARG A 93 -4.54 -7.63 -11.38
C ARG A 93 -4.92 -8.12 -12.79
N ARG A 94 -5.00 -7.22 -13.77
CA ARG A 94 -5.39 -7.54 -15.15
C ARG A 94 -4.33 -8.33 -15.92
N ARG A 95 -3.06 -8.26 -15.49
CA ARG A 95 -1.92 -8.95 -16.13
C ARG A 95 -1.80 -10.40 -15.69
N LEU A 96 -2.36 -10.73 -14.53
CA LEU A 96 -2.39 -12.09 -14.02
C LEU A 96 -3.45 -12.87 -14.78
N ASN A 97 -3.11 -14.07 -15.21
CA ASN A 97 -4.03 -15.04 -15.80
C ASN A 97 -4.28 -16.14 -14.77
N ASP A 98 -5.09 -15.83 -13.77
CA ASP A 98 -5.77 -16.88 -12.99
C ASP A 98 -6.86 -17.51 -13.86
#